data_AF-A0AAD9WWE8-F1
#
_entry.id   AF-A0AAD9WWE8-F1
#
_cell.length_a   1.000
_cell.length_b   1.000
_cell.length_c   1.000
_cell.angle_alpha   90.00
_cell.angle_beta   90.00
_cell.angle_gamma   90.00
#
_symmetry.space_group_name_H-M   'P 1'
#
loop_
_entity.id
_entity.type
_entity.pdbx_description
1 polymer ?
#
loop_
_entity_poly.entity_id
_entity_poly.type
_entity_poly.pdbx_seq_one_letter_code
_entity_poly.pdbx_strand_id
1 'polypeptide(L)'
;MYNRIDAERQDEAFEIDSLVALMNLQSKTNSETNFYCRFRIDKKDRLANIFWRDSHSLFEYQCFGDVLIFDSIYKTNAYAKPLVLFVDVNSHRTTCVFRVELLLDETVQSYR
;
A
#
# COMPACT_ATOMS: atom_id res chain seq x y z
N MET A 1 -14.20 -29.49 -7.31
CA MET A 1 -15.23 -28.71 -6.55
C MET A 1 -14.75 -28.28 -5.17
N TYR A 2 -13.46 -28.41 -4.82
CA TYR A 2 -12.94 -28.19 -3.46
C TYR A 2 -12.41 -26.77 -3.16
N ASN A 3 -12.20 -25.92 -4.18
CA ASN A 3 -11.47 -24.65 -4.00
C ASN A 3 -12.37 -23.42 -3.82
N ARG A 4 -13.71 -23.58 -3.83
CA ARG A 4 -14.62 -22.43 -3.81
C ARG A 4 -14.85 -21.89 -2.41
N ILE A 5 -14.96 -22.77 -1.41
CA ILE A 5 -15.11 -22.39 0.00
C ILE A 5 -13.84 -21.69 0.49
N ASP A 6 -12.66 -22.15 0.07
CA ASP A 6 -11.39 -21.53 0.46
C ASP A 6 -11.20 -20.16 -0.19
N ALA A 7 -11.63 -19.98 -1.44
CA ALA A 7 -11.61 -18.67 -2.11
C ALA A 7 -12.58 -17.67 -1.45
N GLU A 8 -13.78 -18.12 -1.08
CA GLU A 8 -14.77 -17.29 -0.35
C GLU A 8 -14.23 -16.88 1.03
N ARG A 9 -13.60 -17.81 1.76
CA ARG A 9 -12.93 -17.52 3.04
C ARG A 9 -11.76 -16.54 2.91
N GLN A 10 -10.98 -16.63 1.83
CA GLN A 10 -9.89 -15.69 1.56
C GLN A 10 -10.39 -14.29 1.22
N ASP A 11 -11.50 -14.17 0.49
CA ASP A 11 -12.13 -12.87 0.18
C ASP A 11 -12.70 -12.20 1.43
N GLU A 12 -13.38 -12.96 2.31
CA GLU A 12 -13.85 -12.46 3.61
C GLU A 12 -12.69 -12.04 4.52
N ALA A 13 -11.64 -12.86 4.61
CA ALA A 13 -10.45 -12.53 5.41
C ALA A 13 -9.72 -11.30 4.87
N PHE A 14 -9.65 -11.12 3.55
CA PHE A 14 -9.11 -9.90 2.94
C PHE A 14 -9.91 -8.68 3.35
N GLU A 15 -11.24 -8.76 3.31
CA GLU A 15 -12.11 -7.64 3.65
C GLU A 15 -11.88 -7.19 5.10
N ILE A 16 -11.88 -8.14 6.05
CA ILE A 16 -11.64 -7.85 7.46
C ILE A 16 -10.25 -7.22 7.67
N ASP A 17 -9.19 -7.83 7.13
CA ASP A 17 -7.82 -7.35 7.32
C ASP A 17 -7.59 -6.00 6.64
N SER A 18 -8.23 -5.76 5.49
CA SER A 18 -8.17 -4.49 4.77
C SER A 18 -8.83 -3.35 5.57
N LEU A 19 -9.94 -3.63 6.25
CA LEU A 19 -10.63 -2.66 7.12
C LEU A 19 -9.78 -2.35 8.36
N VAL A 20 -9.20 -3.36 9.00
CA VAL A 20 -8.30 -3.19 10.15
C VAL A 20 -7.08 -2.35 9.76
N ALA A 21 -6.47 -2.65 8.61
CA ALA A 21 -5.35 -1.87 8.07
C ALA A 21 -5.75 -0.41 7.83
N LEU A 22 -6.91 -0.17 7.20
CA LEU A 22 -7.42 1.18 6.97
C LEU A 22 -7.65 1.94 8.28
N MET A 23 -8.30 1.32 9.27
CA MET A 23 -8.53 1.93 10.59
C MET A 23 -7.22 2.32 11.28
N ASN A 24 -6.22 1.45 11.24
CA ASN A 24 -4.89 1.73 11.79
C ASN A 24 -4.20 2.90 11.08
N LEU A 25 -4.24 2.94 9.75
CA LEU A 25 -3.63 4.02 8.96
C LEU A 25 -4.36 5.35 9.13
N GLN A 26 -5.69 5.35 9.25
CA GLN A 26 -6.48 6.53 9.56
C GLN A 26 -6.19 7.04 10.98
N SER A 27 -6.06 6.14 11.96
CA SER A 27 -5.63 6.49 13.31
C SER A 27 -4.27 7.19 13.31
N LYS A 28 -3.28 6.65 12.58
CA LYS A 28 -1.97 7.29 12.39
C LYS A 28 -2.04 8.64 11.69
N THR A 29 -2.92 8.79 10.71
CA THR A 29 -3.12 10.08 10.02
C THR A 29 -3.59 11.17 10.99
N ASN A 30 -4.35 10.80 12.03
CA ASN A 30 -4.84 11.74 13.04
C ASN A 30 -3.83 11.99 14.18
N SER A 31 -2.94 11.04 14.47
CA SER A 31 -2.02 11.12 15.62
C SER A 31 -0.59 11.54 15.24
N GLU A 32 -0.12 11.21 14.04
CA GLU A 32 1.24 11.45 13.58
C GLU A 32 1.30 12.64 12.62
N THR A 33 2.14 13.63 12.95
CA THR A 33 2.36 14.78 12.07
C THR A 33 3.04 14.34 10.76
N ASN A 34 2.57 14.84 9.62
CA ASN A 34 3.07 14.52 8.27
C ASN A 34 2.86 13.06 7.79
N PHE A 35 2.17 12.22 8.56
CA PHE A 35 1.68 10.95 8.04
C PHE A 35 0.59 11.21 6.98
N TYR A 36 0.62 10.45 5.89
CA TYR A 36 -0.34 10.59 4.80
C TYR A 36 -0.93 9.24 4.43
N CYS A 37 -2.25 9.15 4.38
CA CYS A 37 -2.98 7.99 3.89
C CYS A 37 -4.12 8.43 2.97
N ARG A 38 -4.29 7.74 1.86
CA ARG A 38 -5.40 7.89 0.92
C ARG A 38 -5.87 6.52 0.49
N PHE A 39 -7.16 6.35 0.31
CA PHE A 39 -7.73 5.09 -0.15
C PHE A 39 -8.83 5.32 -1.18
N ARG A 40 -9.17 4.24 -1.90
CA ARG A 40 -10.25 4.17 -2.87
C ARG A 40 -11.11 2.96 -2.54
N ILE A 41 -12.41 3.11 -2.71
CA ILE A 41 -13.40 2.06 -2.53
C ILE A 41 -13.88 1.60 -3.91
N ASP A 42 -14.17 0.31 -4.07
CA ASP A 42 -14.73 -0.27 -5.30
C ASP A 42 -16.25 -0.07 -5.38
N LYS A 43 -16.88 -0.62 -6.43
CA LYS A 43 -18.34 -0.55 -6.63
C LYS A 43 -19.16 -1.39 -5.64
N LYS A 44 -18.51 -2.24 -4.85
CA LYS A 44 -19.11 -3.11 -3.84
C LYS A 44 -18.90 -2.57 -2.43
N ASP A 45 -18.45 -1.34 -2.30
CA ASP A 45 -18.14 -0.69 -1.02
C ASP A 45 -16.95 -1.33 -0.26
N ARG A 46 -16.04 -2.01 -0.99
CA ARG A 46 -14.85 -2.66 -0.40
C ARG A 46 -13.59 -1.87 -0.72
N LEU A 47 -12.55 -2.01 0.12
CA LEU A 47 -11.27 -1.37 -0.12
C LEU A 47 -10.67 -1.85 -1.46
N ALA A 48 -10.53 -0.92 -2.40
CA ALA A 48 -9.92 -1.19 -3.68
C ALA A 48 -8.40 -0.98 -3.58
N ASN A 49 -8.01 0.27 -3.34
CA ASN A 49 -6.61 0.66 -3.28
C ASN A 49 -6.37 1.45 -2.00
N ILE A 50 -5.23 1.25 -1.36
CA ILE A 50 -4.79 2.07 -0.24
C ILE A 50 -3.35 2.46 -0.42
N PHE A 51 -3.09 3.75 -0.23
CA PHE A 51 -1.82 4.40 -0.43
C PHE A 51 -1.44 5.10 0.89
N TRP A 52 -0.23 4.85 1.41
CA TRP A 52 0.26 5.57 2.57
C TRP A 52 1.77 5.85 2.54
N ARG A 53 2.15 6.88 3.31
CA ARG A 53 3.53 7.32 3.54
C ARG A 53 3.64 7.83 4.97
N ASP A 54 4.68 7.41 5.68
CA ASP A 54 4.99 7.94 7.01
C ASP A 54 5.83 9.24 6.96
N SER A 55 5.97 9.89 8.11
CA SER A 55 6.70 11.16 8.22
C SER A 55 8.20 11.03 7.96
N HIS A 56 8.79 9.88 8.26
CA HIS A 56 10.21 9.60 8.03
C HIS A 56 10.51 9.48 6.55
N SER A 57 9.69 8.72 5.83
CA SER A 57 9.71 8.56 4.38
C SER A 57 9.60 9.90 3.65
N LEU A 58 8.78 10.82 4.16
CA LEU A 58 8.69 12.18 3.62
C LEU A 58 9.99 12.95 3.81
N PHE A 59 10.58 12.88 5.00
CA PHE A 59 11.84 13.57 5.30
C PHE A 59 12.99 13.04 4.44
N GLU A 60 13.13 11.72 4.33
CA GLU A 60 14.16 11.12 3.48
C GLU A 60 13.97 11.52 2.01
N TYR A 61 12.73 11.53 1.51
CA TYR A 61 12.43 12.01 0.17
C TYR A 61 12.80 13.49 -0.04
N GLN A 62 12.55 14.35 0.95
CA GLN A 62 12.95 15.76 0.88
C GLN A 62 14.47 15.95 0.91
N CYS A 63 15.20 15.07 1.58
CA CYS A 63 16.66 15.15 1.68
C CYS A 63 17.40 14.58 0.47
N PHE A 64 16.86 13.54 -0.17
CA PHE A 64 17.59 12.72 -1.15
C PHE A 64 16.85 12.48 -2.47
N GLY A 65 15.59 12.92 -2.61
CA GLY A 65 14.67 12.56 -3.69
C GLY A 65 14.95 13.15 -5.08
N ASP A 66 16.20 13.47 -5.40
CA ASP A 66 16.61 13.93 -6.73
C ASP A 66 16.56 12.80 -7.78
N VAL A 67 16.61 11.53 -7.34
CA VAL A 67 16.57 10.34 -8.20
C VAL A 67 15.59 9.31 -7.64
N LEU A 68 14.31 9.37 -8.02
CA LEU A 68 13.38 8.26 -7.78
C LEU A 68 13.71 7.10 -8.75
N ILE A 69 14.37 6.06 -8.27
CA ILE A 69 14.40 4.78 -9.00
C ILE A 69 13.09 4.06 -8.71
N PHE A 70 12.18 4.04 -9.68
CA PHE A 70 11.00 3.18 -9.64
C PHE A 70 11.44 1.70 -9.74
N ASP A 71 11.79 1.09 -8.62
CA ASP A 71 11.82 -0.37 -8.53
C ASP A 71 10.54 -0.82 -7.80
N SER A 72 9.50 -1.07 -8.59
CA SER A 72 8.29 -1.71 -8.08
C SER A 72 8.64 -3.16 -7.76
N ILE A 73 9.01 -3.44 -6.52
CA ILE A 73 9.11 -4.82 -6.05
C ILE A 73 7.67 -5.34 -5.94
N TYR A 74 7.17 -5.93 -7.02
CA TYR A 74 5.88 -6.62 -7.03
C TYR A 74 5.96 -7.81 -6.07
N LYS A 75 5.40 -7.61 -4.87
CA LYS A 75 5.05 -8.72 -4.00
C LYS A 75 3.55 -8.85 -3.99
N THR A 76 3.06 -10.04 -4.28
CA THR A 76 1.68 -10.39 -4.03
C THR A 76 1.53 -10.66 -2.53
N ASN A 77 0.58 -10.00 -1.88
CA ASN A 77 0.27 -10.28 -0.48
C ASN A 77 -0.41 -11.66 -0.33
N ALA A 78 -0.76 -12.05 0.90
CA ALA A 78 -1.44 -13.32 1.19
C ALA A 78 -2.77 -13.53 0.44
N TYR A 79 -3.33 -12.47 -0.15
CA TYR A 79 -4.59 -12.44 -0.88
C TYR A 79 -4.40 -12.33 -2.40
N ALA A 80 -3.18 -12.58 -2.88
CA ALA A 80 -2.80 -12.41 -4.27
C ALA A 80 -3.11 -11.00 -4.83
N LYS A 81 -3.04 -9.97 -3.97
CA LYS A 81 -3.15 -8.57 -4.37
C LYS A 81 -1.78 -7.93 -4.58
N PRO A 82 -1.60 -7.11 -5.64
CA PRO A 82 -0.35 -6.40 -5.86
C PRO A 82 -0.05 -5.42 -4.72
N LEU A 83 1.13 -5.55 -4.12
CA LEU A 83 1.72 -4.56 -3.25
C LEU A 83 2.86 -3.87 -4.00
N VAL A 84 2.72 -2.57 -4.18
CA VAL A 84 3.67 -1.71 -4.87
C VAL A 84 4.44 -0.92 -3.81
N LEU A 85 5.75 -1.11 -3.80
CA LEU A 85 6.67 -0.34 -2.99
C LEU A 85 7.36 0.69 -3.88
N PHE A 86 7.43 1.93 -3.41
CA PHE A 86 8.29 2.93 -4.02
C PHE A 86 9.51 3.07 -3.13
N VAL A 87 10.64 2.63 -3.67
CA VAL A 87 11.91 2.59 -2.97
C VAL A 87 12.93 3.46 -3.67
N ASP A 88 13.97 3.83 -2.95
CA ASP A 88 15.13 4.52 -3.50
C ASP A 88 16.38 4.10 -2.73
N VAL A 89 17.55 4.54 -3.19
CA VAL A 89 18.83 4.29 -2.56
C VAL A 89 19.35 5.61 -2.01
N ASN A 90 19.41 5.71 -0.68
CA ASN A 90 19.95 6.92 -0.04
C ASN A 90 21.47 7.05 -0.27
N SER A 91 22.04 8.17 0.15
CA SER A 91 23.49 8.47 0.02
C SER A 91 24.42 7.45 0.70
N HIS A 92 23.90 6.62 1.60
CA HIS A 92 24.61 5.53 2.27
C HIS A 92 24.48 4.18 1.54
N ARG A 93 23.90 4.17 0.34
CA ARG A 93 23.63 2.97 -0.47
C ARG A 93 22.65 1.99 0.20
N THR A 94 21.79 2.51 1.07
CA THR A 94 20.74 1.73 1.73
C THR A 94 19.41 1.96 1.02
N THR A 95 18.62 0.89 0.83
CA THR A 95 17.26 0.98 0.29
C THR A 95 16.32 1.64 1.29
N CYS A 96 15.70 2.75 0.91
CA CYS A 96 14.68 3.47 1.67
C CYS A 96 13.33 3.30 0.98
N VAL A 97 12.28 2.94 1.73
CA VAL A 97 10.91 2.86 1.21
C VAL A 97 10.25 4.20 1.46
N PHE A 98 9.85 4.91 0.40
CA PHE A 98 9.17 6.21 0.54
C PHE A 98 7.66 6.08 0.61
N ARG A 99 7.14 4.99 0.07
CA ARG A 99 5.73 4.89 -0.23
C ARG A 99 5.32 3.44 -0.38
N VAL A 100 4.14 3.11 0.10
CA VAL A 100 3.53 1.80 -0.13
C VAL A 100 2.12 1.98 -0.66
N GLU A 101 1.76 1.16 -1.64
CA GLU A 101 0.45 1.13 -2.24
C GLU A 101 -0.02 -0.32 -2.40
N LEU A 102 -1.19 -0.64 -1.87
CA LEU A 102 -1.88 -1.91 -2.08
C LEU A 102 -2.96 -1.69 -3.14
N LEU A 103 -2.98 -2.52 -4.17
CA LEU A 103 -3.89 -2.41 -5.30
C LEU A 103 -4.89 -3.57 -5.36
N LEU A 104 -6.09 -3.31 -5.87
CA LEU A 104 -7.09 -4.35 -6.14
C LEU A 104 -6.68 -5.23 -7.32
N ASP A 105 -6.10 -4.60 -8.35
CA ASP A 105 -5.63 -5.21 -9.60
C ASP A 105 -4.53 -4.35 -10.25
N GLU A 106 -3.76 -4.96 -11.17
CA GLU A 106 -2.68 -4.30 -11.92
C GLU A 106 -3.22 -3.55 -13.16
N THR A 107 -4.31 -2.79 -13.01
CA THR A 107 -4.80 -1.96 -14.11
C THR A 107 -4.17 -0.58 -14.08
N VAL A 108 -3.94 0.05 -15.24
CA VAL A 108 -3.39 1.42 -15.34
C VAL A 108 -4.24 2.44 -14.55
N GLN A 109 -5.53 2.16 -14.35
CA GLN A 109 -6.43 2.99 -13.56
C GLN A 109 -6.14 2.91 -12.05
N SER A 110 -5.55 1.81 -11.59
CA SER A 110 -5.22 1.58 -10.19
C SER A 110 -4.03 2.43 -9.72
N TYR A 111 -3.17 2.86 -10.64
CA TYR A 111 -2.02 3.76 -10.39
C TYR A 111 -2.35 5.26 -10.53
N ARG A 112 -3.63 5.64 -10.71
CA ARG A 112 -4.08 7.03 -10.91
C ARG A 112 -4.74 7.66 -9.67
#